data_AF-A0A9Q5HXJ7-F1
#
_entry.id   AF-A0A9Q5HXJ7-F1
#
_cell.length_a   1.000
_cell.length_b   1.000
_cell.length_c   1.000
_cell.angle_alpha   90.00
_cell.angle_beta   90.00
_cell.angle_gamma   90.00
#
_symmetry.space_group_name_H-M   'P 1'
#
loop_
_entity.id
_entity.type
_entity.pdbx_description
1 polymer ?
#
loop_
_entity_poly.entity_id
_entity_poly.type
_entity_poly.pdbx_seq_one_letter_code
_entity_poly.pdbx_strand_id
1 'polypeptide(L)'
;MVIILDEKQMLPAPPPYPASESDPPPLPPFPGAESSSSALNRPPATFDALPPHVILHIVNLTLTPRKGRPDVEYTRKVLYWMTICLRLVNRSLYIACMHVLRSTYLPAYLSMIKPPYTSDPFPLLTPGSGVIVSSSTLVSPINSVQRETQVLDMFLAAKVREDVWADDSELHLEREEAFQDLFSVLQPKARLEDLVRTYGMAAGIISVSSSTGTTIIASAPCPSSSPSSSTFPSTPSPSSPSFPSHPFSRPRTGAGSRVTRRVPFSSLACSFGTRSAGLVLTSKSGKRTIVEVPRARDEKLEIAAKRLVRGLEEWARENYTTNI
;
A
#
# COMPACT_ATOMS: atom_id res chain seq x y z
N MET A 1 -11.39 23.63 -32.67
CA MET A 1 -10.08 24.08 -33.18
C MET A 1 -9.10 22.93 -32.98
N VAL A 2 -8.74 22.24 -34.07
CA VAL A 2 -7.89 21.05 -34.03
C VAL A 2 -6.44 21.53 -34.12
N ILE A 3 -5.65 21.30 -33.08
CA ILE A 3 -4.21 21.57 -33.10
C ILE A 3 -3.56 20.37 -33.78
N ILE A 4 -3.21 20.53 -35.06
CA ILE A 4 -2.37 19.61 -35.80
C ILE A 4 -0.94 19.89 -35.33
N LEU A 5 -0.38 19.00 -34.51
CA LEU A 5 1.04 19.03 -34.15
C LEU A 5 1.83 18.53 -35.37
N ASP A 6 2.56 19.45 -36.01
CA ASP A 6 3.43 19.17 -37.14
C ASP A 6 4.63 18.35 -36.66
N GLU A 7 4.60 17.04 -36.90
CA GLU A 7 5.51 16.02 -36.37
C GLU A 7 6.87 15.98 -37.10
N LYS A 8 7.36 17.12 -37.61
CA LYS A 8 8.51 17.10 -38.52
C LYS A 8 9.49 18.27 -38.43
N GLN A 9 9.68 18.83 -37.24
CA GLN A 9 10.97 19.46 -36.94
C GLN A 9 11.96 18.38 -36.48
N MET A 10 12.51 17.66 -37.47
CA MET A 10 13.69 16.82 -37.29
C MET A 10 14.84 17.73 -36.86
N LEU A 11 15.08 17.83 -35.54
CA LEU A 11 16.30 18.40 -35.03
C LEU A 11 17.46 17.60 -35.66
N PRO A 12 18.45 18.27 -36.28
CA PRO A 12 19.61 17.58 -36.84
C PRO A 12 20.24 16.73 -35.74
N ALA A 13 20.67 15.52 -36.10
CA ALA A 13 21.38 14.64 -35.17
C ALA A 13 22.50 15.45 -34.50
N PRO A 14 22.63 15.38 -33.16
CA PRO A 14 23.66 16.13 -32.46
C PRO A 14 25.01 15.77 -33.09
N PRO A 15 25.89 16.77 -33.31
CA PRO A 15 27.20 16.52 -33.89
C PRO A 15 27.93 15.42 -33.10
N PRO A 16 28.64 14.51 -33.78
CA PRO A 16 29.40 13.46 -33.09
C PRO A 16 30.37 14.12 -32.11
N TYR A 17 30.28 13.73 -30.84
CA TYR A 17 31.22 14.18 -29.83
C TYR A 17 32.62 13.79 -30.28
N PRO A 18 33.59 14.73 -30.34
CA PRO A 18 34.95 14.39 -30.65
C PRO A 18 35.44 13.39 -29.60
N ALA A 19 35.76 12.17 -30.03
CA ALA A 19 36.53 11.25 -29.22
C ALA A 19 37.87 11.95 -28.93
N SER A 20 38.04 12.46 -27.70
CA SER A 20 39.32 12.99 -27.28
C SER A 20 40.32 11.83 -27.23
N GLU A 21 41.15 11.73 -28.28
CA GLU A 21 42.37 10.91 -28.32
C GLU A 21 43.52 11.51 -27.49
N SER A 22 43.23 12.50 -26.64
CA SER A 22 44.20 12.94 -25.63
C SER A 22 44.16 11.95 -24.46
N ASP A 23 45.30 11.29 -24.22
CA ASP A 23 45.59 10.59 -22.97
C ASP A 23 44.99 11.36 -21.79
N PRO A 24 44.10 10.73 -20.98
CA PRO A 24 43.50 11.40 -19.85
C PRO A 24 44.62 11.88 -18.92
N PRO A 25 44.63 13.15 -18.50
CA PRO A 25 45.61 13.62 -17.55
C PRO A 25 45.57 12.75 -16.29
N PRO A 26 46.72 12.45 -15.67
CA PRO A 26 46.77 11.60 -14.48
C PRO A 26 45.81 12.16 -13.44
N LEU A 27 44.83 11.34 -13.07
CA LEU A 27 43.83 11.71 -12.09
C LEU A 27 44.53 12.16 -10.80
N PRO A 28 44.08 13.25 -10.16
CA PRO A 28 44.67 13.73 -8.93
C PRO A 28 44.67 12.59 -7.89
N PRO A 29 45.76 12.43 -7.12
CA PRO A 29 45.88 11.38 -6.12
C PRO A 29 44.87 11.64 -5.01
N PHE A 30 43.69 11.04 -5.11
CA PHE A 30 42.77 10.98 -3.99
C PHE A 30 43.35 10.00 -2.97
N PRO A 31 43.63 10.44 -1.73
CA PRO A 31 44.15 9.58 -0.68
C PRO A 31 43.11 8.49 -0.36
N GLY A 32 43.32 7.29 -0.91
CA GLY A 32 42.39 6.16 -0.78
C GLY A 32 42.42 5.13 -1.93
N ALA A 33 43.20 5.35 -2.99
CA ALA A 33 43.22 4.48 -4.18
C ALA A 33 44.17 3.26 -4.09
N GLU A 34 44.90 3.07 -2.98
CA GLU A 34 45.90 2.01 -2.85
C GLU A 34 45.35 0.74 -2.17
N SER A 35 44.32 0.11 -2.78
CA SER A 35 43.99 -1.31 -2.56
C SER A 35 42.97 -1.79 -3.60
N SER A 36 43.45 -2.02 -4.82
CA SER A 36 42.67 -2.25 -6.04
C SER A 36 42.05 -3.65 -6.19
N SER A 37 41.90 -4.43 -5.12
CA SER A 37 41.27 -5.77 -5.18
C SER A 37 39.95 -5.92 -4.41
N SER A 38 39.56 -4.95 -3.56
CA SER A 38 38.28 -5.00 -2.82
C SER A 38 37.18 -4.09 -3.39
N ALA A 39 37.48 -3.26 -4.39
CA ALA A 39 36.53 -2.32 -4.99
C ALA A 39 35.48 -2.98 -5.93
N LEU A 40 35.69 -4.24 -6.34
CA LEU A 40 34.80 -4.96 -7.25
C LEU A 40 33.48 -5.45 -6.60
N ASN A 41 33.36 -5.39 -5.27
CA ASN A 41 32.17 -5.90 -4.56
C ASN A 41 31.27 -4.81 -3.97
N ARG A 42 31.51 -3.52 -4.27
CA ARG A 42 30.60 -2.48 -3.80
C ARG A 42 29.32 -2.54 -4.64
N PRO A 43 28.13 -2.71 -4.02
CA PRO A 43 26.88 -2.66 -4.76
C PRO A 43 26.77 -1.30 -5.46
N PRO A 44 26.21 -1.26 -6.69
CA PRO A 44 26.04 -0.02 -7.43
C PRO A 44 25.27 0.99 -6.58
N ALA A 45 25.71 2.25 -6.59
CA ALA A 45 25.04 3.32 -5.87
C ALA A 45 23.69 3.60 -6.55
N THR A 46 22.62 2.99 -6.04
CA THR A 46 21.26 3.18 -6.50
C THR A 46 20.48 4.05 -5.51
N PHE A 47 19.37 4.64 -5.97
CA PHE A 47 18.45 5.37 -5.10
C PHE A 47 17.86 4.48 -3.99
N ASP A 48 17.79 3.17 -4.20
CA ASP A 48 17.30 2.22 -3.19
C ASP A 48 18.29 2.02 -2.03
N ALA A 49 19.56 2.41 -2.20
CA ALA A 49 20.54 2.42 -1.12
C ALA A 49 20.43 3.68 -0.22
N LEU A 50 19.67 4.70 -0.63
CA LEU A 50 19.50 5.92 0.16
C LEU A 50 18.47 5.71 1.28
N PRO A 51 18.70 6.26 2.48
CA PRO A 51 17.69 6.26 3.53
C PRO A 51 16.39 6.98 3.09
N PRO A 52 15.20 6.48 3.46
CA PRO A 52 13.92 7.05 3.00
C PRO A 52 13.75 8.55 3.31
N HIS A 53 14.28 9.03 4.44
CA HIS A 53 14.20 10.44 4.82
C HIS A 53 15.03 11.35 3.90
N VAL A 54 16.15 10.86 3.36
CA VAL A 54 16.97 11.61 2.39
C VAL A 54 16.22 11.73 1.07
N ILE A 55 15.59 10.64 0.61
CA ILE A 55 14.77 10.65 -0.62
C ILE A 55 13.60 11.62 -0.46
N LEU A 56 12.89 11.57 0.66
CA LEU A 56 11.81 12.51 0.96
C LEU A 56 12.30 13.97 0.97
N HIS A 57 13.47 14.24 1.54
CA HIS A 57 14.07 15.57 1.52
C HIS A 57 14.38 16.04 0.09
N ILE A 58 14.99 15.19 -0.74
CA ILE A 58 15.25 15.48 -2.16
C ILE A 58 13.94 15.82 -2.89
N VAL A 59 12.89 15.03 -2.69
CA VAL A 59 11.57 15.29 -3.30
C VAL A 59 11.01 16.64 -2.83
N ASN A 60 11.09 16.97 -1.54
CA ASN A 60 10.62 18.26 -1.02
C ASN A 60 11.41 19.46 -1.58
N LEU A 61 12.71 19.32 -1.84
CA LEU A 61 13.50 20.39 -2.47
C LEU A 61 12.98 20.76 -3.86
N THR A 62 12.33 19.84 -4.58
CA THR A 62 11.74 20.14 -5.90
C THR A 62 10.52 21.07 -5.83
N LEU A 63 9.88 21.20 -4.66
CA LEU A 63 8.76 22.12 -4.44
C LEU A 63 9.22 23.57 -4.20
N THR A 64 10.51 23.80 -3.95
CA THR A 64 11.02 25.14 -3.65
C THR A 64 11.43 25.88 -4.93
N PRO A 65 10.80 27.01 -5.29
CA PRO A 65 11.15 27.76 -6.49
C PRO A 65 12.56 28.36 -6.36
N ARG A 66 13.38 28.27 -7.44
CA ARG A 66 14.75 28.82 -7.46
C ARG A 66 14.83 30.34 -7.20
N LYS A 67 13.75 31.08 -7.45
CA LYS A 67 13.70 32.55 -7.32
C LYS A 67 13.14 33.04 -5.98
N GLY A 68 12.93 32.15 -5.00
CA GLY A 68 12.57 32.51 -3.62
C GLY A 68 11.15 33.06 -3.41
N ARG A 69 10.37 33.31 -4.46
CA ARG A 69 8.94 33.64 -4.33
C ARG A 69 8.09 32.37 -4.40
N PRO A 70 7.16 32.15 -3.46
CA PRO A 70 6.23 31.04 -3.54
C PRO A 70 5.31 31.27 -4.75
N ASP A 71 5.45 30.38 -5.72
CA ASP A 71 4.63 30.36 -6.92
C ASP A 71 3.72 29.12 -6.84
N VAL A 72 2.43 29.38 -6.65
CA VAL A 72 1.41 28.34 -6.48
C VAL A 72 1.28 27.51 -7.76
N GLU A 73 1.36 28.16 -8.92
CA GLU A 73 1.29 27.49 -10.23
C GLU A 73 2.51 26.58 -10.43
N TYR A 74 3.70 27.06 -10.08
CA TYR A 74 4.92 26.23 -10.09
C TYR A 74 4.74 24.98 -9.22
N THR A 75 4.22 25.18 -8.01
CA THR A 75 4.01 24.08 -7.06
C THR A 75 3.02 23.05 -7.62
N ARG A 76 1.90 23.49 -8.21
CA ARG A 76 0.91 22.61 -8.87
C ARG A 76 1.52 21.84 -10.04
N LYS A 77 2.32 22.50 -10.87
CA LYS A 77 3.06 21.88 -11.99
C LYS A 77 4.04 20.82 -11.51
N VAL A 78 4.77 21.07 -10.41
CA VAL A 78 5.66 20.08 -9.79
C VAL A 78 4.88 18.89 -9.23
N LEU A 79 3.76 19.11 -8.52
CA LEU A 79 2.91 18.03 -8.00
C LEU A 79 2.31 17.17 -9.12
N TYR A 80 1.93 17.80 -10.23
CA TYR A 80 1.49 17.09 -11.44
C TYR A 80 2.61 16.25 -12.03
N TRP A 81 3.80 16.83 -12.22
CA TRP A 81 4.98 16.09 -12.67
C TRP A 81 5.34 14.91 -11.74
N MET A 82 5.22 15.08 -10.42
CA MET A 82 5.40 13.97 -9.48
C MET A 82 4.40 12.83 -9.72
N THR A 83 3.15 13.19 -10.03
CA THR A 83 2.05 12.26 -10.27
C THR A 83 2.19 11.52 -11.59
N ILE A 84 2.66 12.15 -12.67
CA ILE A 84 2.74 11.50 -13.99
C ILE A 84 4.13 10.96 -14.34
N CYS A 85 5.19 11.45 -13.71
CA CYS A 85 6.57 11.09 -14.04
C CYS A 85 7.32 10.51 -12.84
N LEU A 86 7.63 11.32 -11.82
CA LEU A 86 8.64 10.95 -10.81
C LEU A 86 8.28 9.67 -10.03
N ARG A 87 7.00 9.49 -9.67
CA ARG A 87 6.56 8.30 -8.93
C ARG A 87 6.71 6.98 -9.70
N LEU A 88 6.93 7.02 -11.02
CA LEU A 88 7.07 5.84 -11.88
C LEU A 88 8.53 5.36 -12.01
N VAL A 89 9.50 6.12 -11.49
CA VAL A 89 10.93 5.85 -11.69
C VAL A 89 11.41 4.64 -10.87
N ASN A 90 11.12 4.62 -9.57
CA ASN A 90 11.43 3.49 -8.70
C ASN A 90 10.51 3.47 -7.47
N ARG A 91 10.55 2.37 -6.72
CA ARG A 91 9.71 2.15 -5.55
C ARG A 91 9.94 3.18 -4.45
N SER A 92 11.18 3.57 -4.21
CA SER A 92 11.55 4.48 -3.14
C SER A 92 11.03 5.91 -3.41
N LEU A 93 11.13 6.37 -4.66
CA LEU A 93 10.54 7.61 -5.16
C LEU A 93 9.02 7.55 -5.18
N TYR A 94 8.41 6.42 -5.55
CA TYR A 94 6.97 6.24 -5.44
C TYR A 94 6.48 6.54 -4.02
N ILE A 95 7.12 5.94 -3.00
CA ILE A 95 6.74 6.13 -1.60
C ILE A 95 6.91 7.61 -1.18
N ALA A 96 8.05 8.22 -1.51
CA ALA A 96 8.31 9.62 -1.16
C ALA A 96 7.34 10.60 -1.86
N CYS A 97 7.10 10.41 -3.17
CA CYS A 97 6.13 11.20 -3.92
C CYS A 97 4.73 11.04 -3.36
N MET A 98 4.26 9.81 -3.13
CA MET A 98 2.92 9.58 -2.58
C MET A 98 2.78 10.16 -1.16
N HIS A 99 3.84 10.19 -0.36
CA HIS A 99 3.82 10.86 0.94
C HIS A 99 3.56 12.36 0.79
N VAL A 100 4.35 13.06 -0.03
CA VAL A 100 4.19 14.49 -0.29
C VAL A 100 2.80 14.77 -0.86
N LEU A 101 2.46 14.11 -1.96
CA LEU A 101 1.18 14.24 -2.66
C LEU A 101 0.00 14.07 -1.70
N ARG A 102 -0.06 12.96 -0.95
CA ARG A 102 -1.17 12.73 -0.02
C ARG A 102 -1.21 13.78 1.09
N SER A 103 -0.07 14.18 1.66
CA SER A 103 -0.04 15.19 2.72
C SER A 103 -0.52 16.57 2.25
N THR A 104 -0.21 16.95 1.00
CA THR A 104 -0.65 18.21 0.40
C THR A 104 -2.16 18.23 0.15
N TYR A 105 -2.72 17.13 -0.36
CA TYR A 105 -4.13 17.06 -0.77
C TYR A 105 -5.08 16.53 0.31
N LEU A 106 -4.56 16.02 1.44
CA LEU A 106 -5.38 15.49 2.52
C LEU A 106 -6.39 16.50 3.06
N PRO A 107 -6.05 17.78 3.35
CA PRO A 107 -7.04 18.75 3.84
C PRO A 107 -8.22 18.95 2.87
N ALA A 108 -7.92 19.05 1.57
CA ALA A 108 -8.95 19.17 0.53
C ALA A 108 -9.81 17.91 0.47
N TYR A 109 -9.20 16.72 0.50
CA TYR A 109 -9.93 15.46 0.56
C TYR A 109 -10.89 15.39 1.75
N LEU A 110 -10.39 15.69 2.96
CA LEU A 110 -11.17 15.67 4.20
C LEU A 110 -12.40 16.60 4.16
N SER A 111 -12.29 17.76 3.49
CA SER A 111 -13.42 18.70 3.34
C SER A 111 -14.57 18.15 2.46
N MET A 112 -14.28 17.18 1.60
CA MET A 112 -15.26 16.57 0.68
C MET A 112 -15.78 15.22 1.16
N ILE A 113 -15.13 14.62 2.17
CA ILE A 113 -15.61 13.39 2.81
C ILE A 113 -17.02 13.63 3.34
N LYS A 114 -17.89 12.63 3.14
CA LYS A 114 -19.23 12.63 3.71
C LYS A 114 -19.27 11.70 4.93
N PRO A 115 -19.25 12.21 6.17
CA PRO A 115 -19.56 11.38 7.33
C PRO A 115 -20.94 10.71 7.14
N PRO A 116 -21.11 9.42 7.49
CA PRO A 116 -20.23 8.54 8.28
C PRO A 116 -19.31 7.62 7.44
N TYR A 117 -19.09 7.92 6.15
CA TYR A 117 -18.51 6.97 5.19
C TYR A 117 -16.98 6.91 5.15
N THR A 118 -16.28 7.39 6.19
CA THR A 118 -14.81 7.36 6.25
C THR A 118 -14.28 6.34 7.26
N SER A 119 -13.20 5.67 6.90
CA SER A 119 -12.40 4.75 7.71
C SER A 119 -11.14 5.40 8.29
N ASP A 120 -10.90 6.68 8.00
CA ASP A 120 -9.61 7.37 8.11
C ASP A 120 -8.57 6.77 7.13
N PRO A 121 -8.10 7.51 6.09
CA PRO A 121 -7.14 7.00 5.11
C PRO A 121 -5.72 6.78 5.69
N PHE A 122 -5.46 7.28 6.90
CA PHE A 122 -4.23 7.11 7.65
C PHE A 122 -4.58 6.71 9.07
N PRO A 123 -4.61 5.42 9.42
CA PRO A 123 -4.83 5.02 10.79
C PRO A 123 -3.55 5.39 11.54
N LEU A 124 -3.45 6.64 12.00
CA LEU A 124 -2.45 7.06 12.94
C LEU A 124 -2.65 6.11 14.11
N LEU A 125 -1.66 5.26 14.35
CA LEU A 125 -1.63 4.27 15.43
C LEU A 125 -2.18 4.96 16.67
N THR A 126 -3.47 4.78 16.95
CA THR A 126 -4.12 5.54 18.01
C THR A 126 -3.45 5.05 19.27
N PRO A 127 -2.76 5.91 20.03
CA PRO A 127 -1.85 5.47 21.09
C PRO A 127 -2.54 4.76 22.28
N GLY A 128 -3.83 4.45 22.19
CA GLY A 128 -4.62 3.74 23.20
C GLY A 128 -4.85 2.25 22.95
N SER A 129 -4.52 1.70 21.77
CA SER A 129 -4.61 0.24 21.56
C SER A 129 -3.25 -0.38 21.90
N GLY A 130 -3.05 -0.75 23.17
CA GLY A 130 -1.82 -1.31 23.75
C GLY A 130 -1.37 -2.67 23.19
N VAL A 131 -1.70 -2.99 21.95
CA VAL A 131 -1.05 -4.07 21.22
C VAL A 131 0.28 -3.50 20.75
N ILE A 132 1.34 -3.83 21.48
CA ILE A 132 2.74 -3.61 21.08
C ILE A 132 2.94 -4.41 19.79
N VAL A 133 2.61 -3.82 18.64
CA VAL A 133 3.00 -4.36 17.35
C VAL A 133 4.48 -4.03 17.22
N SER A 134 5.32 -5.05 17.44
CA SER A 134 6.76 -4.98 17.25
C SER A 134 7.06 -4.22 15.96
N SER A 135 7.88 -3.17 16.08
CA SER A 135 8.19 -2.19 15.03
C SER A 135 8.87 -2.77 13.78
N SER A 136 9.05 -4.09 13.72
CA SER A 136 9.74 -4.81 12.65
C SER A 136 8.84 -5.28 11.51
N THR A 137 7.51 -5.26 11.65
CA THR A 137 6.59 -5.53 10.53
C THR A 137 5.92 -4.25 10.07
N LEU A 138 6.73 -3.33 9.54
CA LEU A 138 6.21 -2.23 8.73
C LEU A 138 5.54 -2.86 7.50
N VAL A 139 4.21 -2.99 7.54
CA VAL A 139 3.42 -3.34 6.37
C VAL A 139 3.85 -2.38 5.26
N SER A 140 4.27 -2.94 4.12
CA SER A 140 4.76 -2.14 2.99
C SER A 140 3.78 -0.98 2.73
N PRO A 141 4.24 0.29 2.71
CA PRO A 141 3.38 1.48 2.51
C PRO A 141 2.52 1.45 1.24
N ILE A 142 2.87 0.54 0.32
CA ILE A 142 2.26 0.31 -0.99
C ILE A 142 1.00 -0.56 -0.88
N ASN A 143 0.91 -1.41 0.13
CA ASN A 143 -0.27 -2.21 0.44
C ASN A 143 -0.93 -1.62 1.68
N SER A 144 -1.45 -0.39 1.57
CA SER A 144 -2.32 0.13 2.62
C SER A 144 -3.43 -0.88 2.80
N VAL A 145 -3.53 -1.45 4.01
CA VAL A 145 -4.57 -2.43 4.31
C VAL A 145 -5.93 -1.76 4.15
N GLN A 146 -6.00 -0.43 4.33
CA GLN A 146 -7.21 0.37 4.17
C GLN A 146 -7.49 0.68 2.71
N ARG A 147 -8.72 0.39 2.31
CA ARG A 147 -9.18 0.61 0.94
C ARG A 147 -9.46 2.08 0.66
N GLU A 148 -9.73 2.90 1.68
CA GLU A 148 -9.95 4.34 1.52
C GLU A 148 -8.71 5.08 1.03
N THR A 149 -7.50 4.61 1.35
CA THR A 149 -6.26 5.18 0.80
C THR A 149 -6.25 5.15 -0.73
N GLN A 150 -6.86 4.13 -1.36
CA GLN A 150 -6.99 4.07 -2.82
C GLN A 150 -7.95 5.14 -3.36
N VAL A 151 -9.00 5.47 -2.61
CA VAL A 151 -9.94 6.55 -2.96
C VAL A 151 -9.24 7.90 -2.88
N LEU A 152 -8.44 8.13 -1.84
CA LEU A 152 -7.58 9.32 -1.74
C LEU A 152 -6.61 9.41 -2.92
N ASP A 153 -5.96 8.31 -3.31
CA ASP A 153 -5.02 8.30 -4.44
C ASP A 153 -5.71 8.61 -5.78
N MET A 154 -6.95 8.14 -5.97
CA MET A 154 -7.76 8.49 -7.15
C MET A 154 -8.20 9.96 -7.13
N PHE A 155 -8.67 10.45 -5.97
CA PHE A 155 -9.02 11.86 -5.77
C PHE A 155 -7.84 12.76 -6.11
N LEU A 156 -6.66 12.42 -5.59
CA LEU A 156 -5.43 13.16 -5.81
C LEU A 156 -5.07 13.23 -7.30
N ALA A 157 -5.09 12.08 -7.99
CA ALA A 157 -4.76 12.04 -9.41
C ALA A 157 -5.70 12.92 -10.25
N ALA A 158 -6.99 12.96 -9.90
CA ALA A 158 -7.96 13.85 -10.52
C ALA A 158 -7.70 15.33 -10.15
N LYS A 159 -7.53 15.63 -8.86
CA LYS A 159 -7.42 16.99 -8.35
C LYS A 159 -6.15 17.71 -8.82
N VAL A 160 -5.00 17.03 -8.79
CA VAL A 160 -3.74 17.58 -9.28
C VAL A 160 -3.84 18.00 -10.75
N ARG A 161 -4.55 17.21 -11.56
CA ARG A 161 -4.77 17.49 -12.98
C ARG A 161 -5.72 18.68 -13.17
N GLU A 162 -6.81 18.73 -12.43
CA GLU A 162 -7.76 19.86 -12.47
C GLU A 162 -7.08 21.16 -12.03
N ASP A 163 -6.22 21.13 -11.01
CA ASP A 163 -5.49 22.31 -10.55
C ASP A 163 -4.56 22.89 -11.62
N VAL A 164 -3.81 22.04 -12.34
CA VAL A 164 -2.93 22.51 -13.44
C VAL A 164 -3.73 23.06 -14.61
N TRP A 165 -4.88 22.45 -14.93
CA TRP A 165 -5.73 22.95 -16.01
C TRP A 165 -6.43 24.26 -15.70
N ALA A 166 -6.79 24.48 -14.44
CA ALA A 166 -7.29 25.77 -13.99
C ALA A 166 -6.22 26.88 -14.15
N ASP A 167 -4.94 26.55 -13.96
CA ASP A 167 -3.83 27.50 -14.18
C ASP A 167 -3.59 27.75 -15.68
N ASP A 168 -3.72 26.73 -16.53
CA ASP A 168 -3.44 26.83 -17.98
C ASP A 168 -4.58 27.51 -18.76
N SER A 169 -5.82 27.53 -18.25
CA SER A 169 -6.97 28.12 -18.94
C SER A 169 -8.00 28.73 -17.98
N GLU A 170 -8.21 30.04 -18.09
CA GLU A 170 -9.29 30.76 -17.38
C GLU A 170 -10.70 30.29 -17.77
N LEU A 171 -10.84 29.60 -18.92
CA LEU A 171 -12.10 29.03 -19.39
C LEU A 171 -12.35 27.60 -18.89
N HIS A 172 -11.43 27.05 -18.09
CA HIS A 172 -11.58 25.71 -17.53
C HIS A 172 -12.72 25.71 -16.51
N LEU A 173 -13.79 24.95 -16.80
CA LEU A 173 -14.89 24.73 -15.87
C LEU A 173 -14.58 23.48 -15.05
N GLU A 174 -14.50 23.65 -13.72
CA GLU A 174 -14.22 22.56 -12.79
C GLU A 174 -15.25 21.44 -12.95
N ARG A 175 -14.76 20.20 -13.11
CA ARG A 175 -15.63 19.02 -13.21
C ARG A 175 -15.92 18.44 -11.85
N GLU A 176 -16.78 19.11 -11.08
CA GLU A 176 -17.22 18.63 -9.76
C GLU A 176 -17.84 17.22 -9.81
N GLU A 177 -18.51 16.90 -10.93
CA GLU A 177 -19.10 15.58 -11.24
C GLU A 177 -18.09 14.43 -11.09
N ALA A 178 -16.82 14.65 -11.47
CA ALA A 178 -15.77 13.62 -11.38
C ALA A 178 -15.48 13.20 -9.93
N PHE A 179 -15.69 14.13 -8.99
CA PHE A 179 -15.53 13.85 -7.57
C PHE A 179 -16.80 13.24 -6.95
N GLN A 180 -17.98 13.48 -7.55
CA GLN A 180 -19.24 12.95 -7.05
C GLN A 180 -19.23 11.41 -7.00
N ASP A 181 -18.71 10.73 -8.02
CA ASP A 181 -18.60 9.26 -8.03
C ASP A 181 -17.61 8.73 -6.98
N LEU A 182 -16.50 9.46 -6.76
CA LEU A 182 -15.52 9.11 -5.72
C LEU A 182 -16.16 9.08 -4.33
N PHE A 183 -16.95 10.09 -3.99
CA PHE A 183 -17.53 10.21 -2.64
C PHE A 183 -18.89 9.51 -2.49
N SER A 184 -19.64 9.30 -3.57
CA SER A 184 -20.95 8.64 -3.50
C SER A 184 -20.89 7.13 -3.68
N VAL A 185 -19.89 6.61 -4.39
CA VAL A 185 -19.76 5.18 -4.69
C VAL A 185 -18.48 4.61 -4.09
N LEU A 186 -17.32 5.17 -4.43
CA LEU A 186 -16.03 4.56 -4.09
C LEU A 186 -15.69 4.67 -2.60
N GLN A 187 -15.96 5.81 -1.96
CA GLN A 187 -15.74 5.99 -0.52
C GLN A 187 -16.62 5.05 0.32
N PRO A 188 -17.96 5.00 0.17
CA PRO A 188 -18.79 4.05 0.91
C PRO A 188 -18.41 2.59 0.67
N LYS A 189 -18.03 2.24 -0.56
CA LYS A 189 -17.53 0.91 -0.91
C LYS A 189 -16.23 0.58 -0.15
N ALA A 190 -15.25 1.48 -0.17
CA ALA A 190 -13.99 1.31 0.54
C ALA A 190 -14.21 1.16 2.06
N ARG A 191 -15.10 1.98 2.63
CA ARG A 191 -15.51 1.88 4.04
C ARG A 191 -16.14 0.52 4.35
N LEU A 192 -17.03 0.03 3.48
CA LEU A 192 -17.63 -1.29 3.64
C LEU A 192 -16.57 -2.40 3.63
N GLU A 193 -15.58 -2.34 2.74
CA GLU A 193 -14.48 -3.31 2.67
C GLU A 193 -13.65 -3.32 3.96
N ASP A 194 -13.33 -2.14 4.51
CA ASP A 194 -12.59 -2.01 5.77
C ASP A 194 -13.40 -2.52 6.98
N LEU A 195 -14.71 -2.30 7.00
CA LEU A 195 -15.60 -2.83 8.02
C LEU A 195 -15.68 -4.36 7.93
N VAL A 196 -15.83 -4.92 6.73
CA VAL A 196 -15.81 -6.38 6.50
C VAL A 196 -14.49 -6.97 6.97
N ARG A 197 -13.36 -6.32 6.67
CA ARG A 197 -12.04 -6.73 7.20
C ARG A 197 -12.04 -6.78 8.72
N THR A 198 -12.47 -5.70 9.37
CA THR A 198 -12.43 -5.56 10.83
C THR A 198 -13.32 -6.59 11.51
N TYR A 199 -14.58 -6.72 11.08
CA TYR A 199 -15.51 -7.70 11.63
C TYR A 199 -15.11 -9.15 11.30
N GLY A 200 -14.62 -9.41 10.09
CA GLY A 200 -14.18 -10.74 9.68
C GLY A 200 -12.89 -11.20 10.35
N MET A 201 -11.97 -10.27 10.67
CA MET A 201 -10.80 -10.54 11.51
C MET A 201 -11.22 -10.85 12.95
N ALA A 202 -12.14 -10.06 13.52
CA ALA A 202 -12.67 -10.29 14.86
C ALA A 202 -13.39 -11.65 14.97
N ALA A 203 -14.08 -12.07 13.92
CA ALA A 203 -14.69 -13.40 13.82
C ALA A 203 -13.69 -14.52 13.51
N GLY A 204 -12.41 -14.20 13.23
CA GLY A 204 -11.37 -15.18 12.91
C GLY A 204 -11.51 -15.85 11.54
N ILE A 205 -12.32 -15.30 10.63
CA ILE A 205 -12.61 -15.84 9.29
C ILE A 205 -11.70 -15.20 8.23
N ILE A 206 -11.33 -13.93 8.40
CA ILE A 206 -10.45 -13.19 7.49
C ILE A 206 -9.02 -13.17 8.05
N SER A 207 -8.04 -13.33 7.16
CA SER A 207 -6.62 -13.14 7.46
C SER A 207 -6.05 -11.96 6.68
N VAL A 208 -5.27 -11.12 7.33
CA VAL A 208 -4.44 -10.09 6.68
C VAL A 208 -3.03 -10.64 6.69
N SER A 209 -2.59 -11.18 5.55
CA SER A 209 -1.21 -11.66 5.42
C SER A 209 -0.27 -10.46 5.50
N SER A 210 0.24 -10.14 6.69
CA SER A 210 1.46 -9.35 6.81
C SER A 210 2.58 -10.23 6.27
N SER A 211 3.12 -9.85 5.13
CA SER A 211 4.08 -10.64 4.38
C SER A 211 5.31 -11.00 5.23
N THR A 212 5.30 -12.20 5.81
CA THR A 212 6.48 -13.03 6.05
C THR A 212 6.04 -14.48 6.28
N GLY A 213 6.21 -15.32 5.24
CA GLY A 213 6.33 -16.76 5.37
C GLY A 213 5.06 -17.60 5.22
N THR A 214 4.87 -18.13 4.01
CA THR A 214 4.25 -19.45 3.77
C THR A 214 2.77 -19.61 4.17
N THR A 215 1.86 -18.94 3.46
CA THR A 215 0.47 -19.44 3.41
C THR A 215 0.46 -20.67 2.51
N ILE A 216 0.47 -21.86 3.13
CA ILE A 216 0.27 -23.15 2.46
C ILE A 216 -1.14 -23.13 1.86
N ILE A 217 -1.25 -22.70 0.59
CA ILE A 217 -2.40 -23.07 -0.23
C ILE A 217 -2.20 -24.55 -0.51
N ALA A 218 -2.97 -25.39 0.18
CA ALA A 218 -2.97 -26.83 0.05
C ALA A 218 -2.94 -27.26 -1.43
N SER A 219 -1.74 -27.61 -1.90
CA SER A 219 -1.51 -28.57 -2.98
C SER A 219 -1.35 -29.94 -2.34
N ALA A 220 -1.96 -30.95 -2.97
CA ALA A 220 -2.03 -32.34 -2.53
C ALA A 220 -0.68 -32.93 -2.04
N PRO A 221 -0.69 -33.94 -1.16
CA PRO A 221 0.52 -34.53 -0.61
C PRO A 221 1.29 -35.31 -1.69
N CYS A 222 2.45 -34.80 -2.08
CA CYS A 222 3.48 -35.59 -2.78
C CYS A 222 4.47 -36.12 -1.72
N PRO A 223 4.75 -37.44 -1.70
CA PRO A 223 5.79 -37.98 -0.84
C PRO A 223 7.15 -37.74 -1.50
N SER A 224 8.00 -36.93 -0.88
CA SER A 224 9.40 -36.87 -1.27
C SER A 224 10.31 -36.63 -0.07
N SER A 225 11.26 -37.55 -0.01
CA SER A 225 12.37 -37.81 0.88
C SER A 225 13.19 -36.60 1.32
N SER A 226 13.68 -36.70 2.56
CA SER A 226 14.78 -35.93 3.15
C SER A 226 16.06 -35.96 2.31
N PRO A 227 17.00 -35.02 2.55
CA PRO A 227 18.09 -35.40 3.45
C PRO A 227 18.59 -34.30 4.41
N SER A 228 19.37 -34.82 5.36
CA SER A 228 20.04 -34.29 6.55
C SER A 228 21.09 -33.19 6.39
N SER A 229 21.25 -32.37 7.44
CA SER A 229 22.49 -31.80 8.04
C SER A 229 22.13 -30.46 8.72
N SER A 230 22.70 -29.98 9.83
CA SER A 230 23.84 -30.36 10.66
C SER A 230 23.62 -29.79 12.08
N THR A 231 24.19 -30.49 13.06
CA THR A 231 24.11 -30.25 14.51
C THR A 231 25.20 -29.28 14.96
N PHE A 232 24.87 -28.25 15.74
CA PHE A 232 25.82 -27.51 16.58
C PHE A 232 25.38 -27.58 18.05
N PRO A 233 26.31 -27.84 19.01
CA PRO A 233 26.00 -27.81 20.43
C PRO A 233 26.43 -26.48 21.07
N SER A 234 25.54 -25.87 21.85
CA SER A 234 25.87 -24.74 22.72
C SER A 234 25.33 -24.97 24.13
N THR A 235 26.24 -25.39 25.00
CA THR A 235 26.46 -25.04 26.42
C THR A 235 25.26 -24.64 27.33
N PRO A 236 25.09 -25.31 28.50
CA PRO A 236 24.21 -24.86 29.57
C PRO A 236 24.96 -23.99 30.61
N SER A 237 24.32 -22.92 31.10
CA SER A 237 24.72 -22.17 32.30
C SER A 237 23.64 -22.27 33.39
N PRO A 238 24.02 -22.34 34.69
CA PRO A 238 23.09 -22.68 35.77
C PRO A 238 22.57 -21.48 36.58
N SER A 239 21.41 -21.74 37.21
CA SER A 239 20.96 -21.31 38.55
C SER A 239 20.74 -19.83 38.89
N SER A 240 19.48 -19.50 39.20
CA SER A 240 19.06 -18.55 40.26
C SER A 240 17.53 -18.63 40.50
N PRO A 241 17.02 -18.16 41.66
CA PRO A 241 16.16 -18.98 42.51
C PRO A 241 14.65 -18.67 42.43
N SER A 242 13.92 -19.66 42.92
CA SER A 242 12.49 -19.79 43.17
C SER A 242 11.86 -18.70 44.05
N PHE A 243 10.73 -18.15 43.58
CA PHE A 243 9.74 -17.43 44.39
C PHE A 243 8.41 -18.21 44.47
N PRO A 244 7.62 -18.02 45.54
CA PRO A 244 6.51 -18.90 45.89
C PRO A 244 5.21 -18.60 45.14
N SER A 245 4.46 -19.69 45.01
CA SER A 245 3.14 -19.90 44.41
C SER A 245 2.03 -18.93 44.81
N HIS A 246 1.41 -18.30 43.81
CA HIS A 246 0.02 -17.84 43.86
C HIS A 246 -0.90 -18.87 43.18
N PRO A 247 -2.14 -19.09 43.69
CA PRO A 247 -3.10 -20.01 43.09
C PRO A 247 -3.72 -19.38 41.85
N PHE A 248 -3.05 -19.51 40.70
CA PHE A 248 -3.62 -19.13 39.41
C PHE A 248 -4.59 -20.20 38.90
N SER A 249 -5.80 -19.72 38.62
CA SER A 249 -6.89 -20.47 38.02
C SER A 249 -6.44 -21.16 36.73
N ARG A 250 -6.63 -22.47 36.69
CA ARG A 250 -6.40 -23.37 35.56
C ARG A 250 -7.05 -22.80 34.28
N PRO A 251 -6.31 -22.43 33.23
CA PRO A 251 -6.90 -22.18 31.92
C PRO A 251 -7.40 -23.52 31.40
N ARG A 252 -8.69 -23.58 31.07
CA ARG A 252 -9.36 -24.72 30.42
C ARG A 252 -8.61 -25.07 29.12
N THR A 253 -7.71 -26.04 29.21
CA THR A 253 -7.12 -26.74 28.08
C THR A 253 -8.14 -27.73 27.52
N GLY A 254 -8.40 -27.67 26.20
CA GLY A 254 -9.00 -28.80 25.49
C GLY A 254 -10.36 -28.58 24.84
N ALA A 255 -10.60 -27.41 24.24
CA ALA A 255 -11.51 -27.37 23.09
C ALA A 255 -10.62 -27.46 21.84
N GLY A 256 -10.64 -28.61 21.15
CA GLY A 256 -9.90 -28.82 19.91
C GLY A 256 -10.20 -27.69 18.93
N SER A 257 -9.24 -26.78 18.78
CA SER A 257 -9.34 -25.66 17.86
C SER A 257 -9.30 -26.24 16.45
N ARG A 258 -10.49 -26.49 15.88
CA ARG A 258 -10.62 -26.79 14.47
C ARG A 258 -10.02 -25.60 13.75
N VAL A 259 -8.89 -25.82 13.08
CA VAL A 259 -8.20 -24.80 12.28
C VAL A 259 -9.14 -24.47 11.12
N THR A 260 -10.02 -23.50 11.31
CA THR A 260 -10.87 -22.99 10.25
C THR A 260 -9.98 -22.24 9.27
N ARG A 261 -9.99 -22.69 8.02
CA ARG A 261 -9.21 -22.07 6.96
C ARG A 261 -9.70 -20.62 6.78
N ARG A 262 -8.81 -19.67 7.01
CA ARG A 262 -9.11 -18.24 6.88
C ARG A 262 -9.02 -17.80 5.42
N VAL A 263 -9.90 -16.87 5.03
CA VAL A 263 -9.88 -16.26 3.70
C VAL A 263 -8.93 -15.05 3.71
N PRO A 264 -7.94 -14.96 2.81
CA PRO A 264 -7.07 -13.79 2.72
C PRO A 264 -7.84 -12.54 2.32
N PHE A 265 -7.70 -11.44 3.07
CA PHE A 265 -8.39 -10.18 2.77
C PHE A 265 -8.03 -9.63 1.38
N SER A 266 -6.79 -9.84 0.92
CA SER A 266 -6.33 -9.43 -0.41
C SER A 266 -7.10 -10.11 -1.55
N SER A 267 -7.73 -11.26 -1.30
CA SER A 267 -8.57 -11.97 -2.26
C SER A 267 -10.03 -11.51 -2.25
N LEU A 268 -10.42 -10.67 -1.28
CA LEU A 268 -11.78 -10.18 -1.12
C LEU A 268 -11.93 -8.74 -1.64
N ALA A 269 -13.05 -8.48 -2.29
CA ALA A 269 -13.53 -7.15 -2.66
C ALA A 269 -15.04 -7.07 -2.40
N CYS A 270 -15.58 -5.87 -2.18
CA CYS A 270 -17.03 -5.71 -2.09
C CYS A 270 -17.61 -5.24 -3.43
N SER A 271 -18.79 -5.73 -3.79
CA SER A 271 -19.68 -5.02 -4.71
C SER A 271 -20.62 -4.14 -3.88
N PHE A 272 -20.85 -2.91 -4.33
CA PHE A 272 -21.68 -1.95 -3.62
C PHE A 272 -22.71 -1.35 -4.57
N GLY A 273 -23.98 -1.68 -4.35
CA GLY A 273 -25.11 -1.16 -5.12
C GLY A 273 -26.10 -0.41 -4.23
N THR A 274 -27.11 0.17 -4.86
CA THR A 274 -28.19 0.90 -4.16
C THR A 274 -29.12 -0.03 -3.38
N ARG A 275 -29.23 -1.30 -3.80
CA ARG A 275 -30.17 -2.30 -3.26
C ARG A 275 -29.50 -3.56 -2.72
N SER A 276 -28.22 -3.75 -2.99
CA SER A 276 -27.47 -4.90 -2.48
C SER A 276 -26.00 -4.56 -2.25
N ALA A 277 -25.38 -5.35 -1.39
CA ALA A 277 -23.94 -5.39 -1.23
C ALA A 277 -23.49 -6.85 -1.35
N GLY A 278 -22.37 -7.08 -2.01
CA GLY A 278 -21.83 -8.42 -2.20
C GLY A 278 -20.37 -8.51 -1.83
N LEU A 279 -19.93 -9.73 -1.58
CA LEU A 279 -18.53 -10.07 -1.35
C LEU A 279 -18.04 -10.92 -2.53
N VAL A 280 -17.01 -10.42 -3.20
CA VAL A 280 -16.41 -11.01 -4.38
C VAL A 280 -15.07 -11.62 -4.00
N LEU A 281 -14.92 -12.92 -4.27
CA LEU A 281 -13.66 -13.64 -4.10
C LEU A 281 -12.92 -13.69 -5.43
N THR A 282 -11.68 -13.21 -5.42
CA THR A 282 -10.73 -13.31 -6.53
C THR A 282 -9.82 -14.51 -6.31
N SER A 283 -9.90 -15.50 -7.19
CA SER A 283 -9.01 -16.67 -7.22
C SER A 283 -8.21 -16.69 -8.53
N LYS A 284 -7.29 -17.67 -8.67
CA LYS A 284 -6.59 -17.91 -9.93
C LYS A 284 -7.53 -18.23 -11.10
N SER A 285 -8.72 -18.78 -10.81
CA SER A 285 -9.72 -19.15 -11.81
C SER A 285 -10.64 -18.00 -12.21
N GLY A 286 -10.59 -16.86 -11.53
CA GLY A 286 -11.42 -15.70 -11.83
C GLY A 286 -12.02 -15.03 -10.60
N LYS A 287 -13.01 -14.17 -10.82
CA LYS A 287 -13.74 -13.45 -9.79
C LYS A 287 -15.15 -14.01 -9.69
N ARG A 288 -15.63 -14.32 -8.47
CA ARG A 288 -17.01 -14.75 -8.24
C ARG A 288 -17.60 -14.10 -6.99
N THR A 289 -18.89 -13.76 -7.05
CA THR A 289 -19.63 -13.33 -5.87
C THR A 289 -19.92 -14.56 -5.00
N ILE A 290 -19.49 -14.53 -3.74
CA ILE A 290 -19.67 -15.64 -2.78
C ILE A 290 -20.76 -15.37 -1.76
N VAL A 291 -21.07 -14.10 -1.51
CA VAL A 291 -22.11 -13.65 -0.59
C VAL A 291 -22.76 -12.43 -1.20
N GLU A 292 -24.08 -12.35 -1.19
CA GLU A 292 -24.83 -11.15 -1.54
C GLU A 292 -25.93 -10.93 -0.51
N VAL A 293 -26.07 -9.69 -0.04
CA VAL A 293 -27.06 -9.31 0.95
C VAL A 293 -27.88 -8.12 0.43
N PRO A 294 -29.21 -8.11 0.66
CA PRO A 294 -30.02 -6.95 0.35
C PRO A 294 -29.63 -5.80 1.27
N ARG A 295 -29.67 -4.58 0.72
CA ARG A 295 -29.32 -3.34 1.40
C ARG A 295 -30.40 -2.29 1.14
N ALA A 296 -30.84 -1.59 2.18
CA ALA A 296 -31.66 -0.39 2.01
C ALA A 296 -30.76 0.84 1.78
N ARG A 297 -31.26 1.85 1.06
CA ARG A 297 -30.46 3.03 0.67
C ARG A 297 -29.90 3.78 1.89
N ASP A 298 -30.69 3.85 2.95
CA ASP A 298 -30.47 4.51 4.24
C ASP A 298 -29.86 3.58 5.32
N GLU A 299 -29.57 2.32 4.97
CA GLU A 299 -28.96 1.37 5.90
C GLU A 299 -27.51 1.73 6.21
N LYS A 300 -27.16 1.71 7.51
CA LYS A 300 -25.80 1.88 8.02
C LYS A 300 -24.87 0.80 7.47
N LEU A 301 -23.67 1.18 7.01
CA LEU A 301 -22.70 0.25 6.41
C LEU A 301 -22.26 -0.86 7.37
N GLU A 302 -22.25 -0.58 8.68
CA GLU A 302 -21.91 -1.56 9.71
C GLU A 302 -22.88 -2.75 9.73
N ILE A 303 -24.17 -2.51 9.46
CA ILE A 303 -25.19 -3.57 9.42
C ILE A 303 -24.96 -4.46 8.20
N ALA A 304 -24.76 -3.85 7.03
CA ALA A 304 -24.44 -4.57 5.79
C ALA A 304 -23.14 -5.38 5.93
N ALA A 305 -22.09 -4.78 6.50
CA ALA A 305 -20.80 -5.46 6.75
C ALA A 305 -20.95 -6.70 7.64
N LYS A 306 -21.71 -6.59 8.74
CA LYS A 306 -21.97 -7.72 9.65
C LYS A 306 -22.74 -8.84 8.95
N ARG A 307 -23.74 -8.51 8.11
CA ARG A 307 -24.46 -9.53 7.31
C ARG A 307 -23.54 -10.21 6.30
N LEU A 308 -22.67 -9.45 5.62
CA LEU A 308 -21.68 -10.02 4.70
C LEU A 308 -20.71 -10.97 5.41
N VAL A 309 -20.22 -10.60 6.60
CA VAL A 309 -19.32 -11.45 7.39
C VAL A 309 -20.01 -12.73 7.87
N ARG A 310 -21.28 -12.63 8.29
CA ARG A 310 -22.07 -13.83 8.65
C ARG A 310 -22.26 -14.76 7.45
N GLY A 311 -22.63 -14.22 6.29
CA GLY A 311 -22.73 -15.01 5.05
C GLY A 311 -21.39 -15.62 4.64
N LEU A 312 -20.29 -14.89 4.85
CA LEU A 312 -18.93 -15.42 4.59
C LEU A 312 -18.59 -16.57 5.53
N GLU A 313 -19.03 -16.53 6.79
CA GLU A 313 -18.85 -17.61 7.75
C GLU A 313 -19.58 -18.89 7.31
N GLU A 314 -20.85 -18.75 6.92
CA GLU A 314 -21.68 -19.84 6.40
C GLU A 314 -21.05 -20.46 5.15
N TRP A 315 -20.67 -19.61 4.19
CA TRP A 315 -19.98 -20.03 2.97
C TRP A 315 -18.66 -20.76 3.27
N ALA A 316 -17.84 -20.23 4.19
CA ALA A 316 -16.56 -20.84 4.56
C ALA A 316 -16.78 -22.21 5.22
N ARG A 317 -17.82 -22.34 6.06
CA ARG A 317 -18.18 -23.61 6.69
C ARG A 317 -18.49 -24.67 5.63
N GLU A 318 -19.38 -24.37 4.69
CA GLU A 318 -19.78 -25.29 3.62
C GLU A 318 -18.63 -25.73 2.71
N ASN A 319 -17.73 -24.80 2.37
CA ASN A 319 -16.65 -25.08 1.42
C ASN A 319 -15.42 -25.76 2.04
N TYR A 320 -15.20 -25.60 3.36
CA TYR A 320 -14.04 -26.17 4.04
C TYR A 320 -14.34 -27.45 4.83
N THR A 321 -15.59 -27.73 5.19
CA THR A 321 -15.92 -29.02 5.83
C THR A 321 -16.01 -30.18 4.86
N THR A 322 -16.31 -29.91 3.59
CA THR A 322 -16.62 -30.95 2.57
C THR A 322 -15.36 -31.60 1.96
N ASN A 323 -14.16 -31.17 2.36
CA ASN A 323 -12.88 -31.71 1.84
C ASN A 323 -12.15 -32.62 2.85
N ILE A 324 -12.86 -33.20 3.81
CA ILE A 324 -12.36 -34.23 4.75
C ILE A 324 -13.19 -35.49 4.54
#